data_AF-A0A0N5AX22-F1
#
_entry.id   AF-A0A0N5AX22-F1
#
_cell.length_a   1.000
_cell.length_b   1.000
_cell.length_c   1.000
_cell.angle_alpha   90.00
_cell.angle_beta   90.00
_cell.angle_gamma   90.00
#
_symmetry.space_group_name_H-M   'P 1'
#
loop_
_entity.id
_entity.type
_entity.pdbx_description
1 polymer ?
#
loop_
_entity_poly.entity_id
_entity_poly.type
_entity_poly.pdbx_seq_one_letter_code
_entity_poly.pdbx_strand_id
1 'polypeptide(L)'
;LQVNPKLNENEWQEYQSRRAQNNAIRYAKEDLTDKNCFDVEWKGIELFLQNLPKPLCILAHNGIKYDFQVLYAELRRINQLNSSLFSSEMYFVDTYAMFMSMEKKFHNDLRMLVEFIDWKRLLSKAETPIYEQQSISSPNKQNTSVNEDNDHEKRDIYIIKSGIRSYQYEHDKFPISTIKLRYSCEKREKRKLFPNVDIHPLKFIRMESWSPAKKIRIRSNFFRRNADGDWQFDNLLAMQYFHEKNVFRLEEMYRQLTSRDFDAHHAQDDCEALMQICIAYGQDFLNYVDRHASRFPVLNCT
;
A
#
# COMPACT_ATOMS: atom_id res chain seq x y z
N LEU A 1 8.05 -14.80 22.01
CA LEU A 1 7.08 -15.92 22.06
C LEU A 1 6.58 -16.08 23.49
N GLN A 2 5.29 -16.34 23.68
CA GLN A 2 4.74 -16.78 24.96
C GLN A 2 4.77 -18.32 25.02
N VAL A 3 5.95 -18.92 24.87
CA VAL A 3 6.15 -20.38 24.93
C VAL A 3 7.17 -20.70 26.00
N ASN A 4 7.06 -21.89 26.59
CA ASN A 4 8.04 -22.38 27.55
C ASN A 4 9.32 -22.80 26.80
N PRO A 5 10.48 -22.17 27.07
CA PRO A 5 11.72 -22.46 26.38
C PRO A 5 12.37 -23.81 26.78
N LYS A 6 11.86 -24.53 27.79
CA LYS A 6 12.47 -25.75 28.37
C LYS A 6 13.90 -25.51 28.89
N LEU A 7 14.11 -24.42 29.62
CA LEU A 7 15.40 -24.11 30.23
C LEU A 7 15.60 -24.90 31.52
N ASN A 8 16.84 -25.30 31.80
CA ASN A 8 17.25 -25.84 33.09
C ASN A 8 17.40 -24.70 34.13
N GLU A 9 17.65 -25.05 35.40
CA GLU A 9 17.66 -24.04 36.47
C GLU A 9 18.77 -22.99 36.28
N ASN A 10 19.97 -23.38 35.83
CA ASN A 10 21.05 -22.43 35.58
C ASN A 10 20.71 -21.48 34.43
N GLU A 11 20.11 -22.00 33.36
CA GLU A 11 19.66 -21.21 32.22
C GLU A 11 18.51 -20.25 32.61
N TRP A 12 17.62 -20.65 33.52
CA TRP A 12 16.59 -19.77 34.07
C TRP A 12 17.18 -18.65 34.92
N GLN A 13 18.22 -18.92 35.72
CA GLN A 13 18.93 -17.88 36.48
C GLN A 13 19.59 -16.87 35.54
N GLU A 14 20.22 -17.33 34.46
CA GLU A 14 20.79 -16.46 33.44
C GLU A 14 19.71 -15.65 32.72
N TYR A 15 18.60 -16.28 32.34
CA TYR A 15 17.45 -15.62 31.72
C TYR A 15 16.91 -14.48 32.59
N GLN A 16 16.67 -14.75 33.88
CA GLN A 16 16.15 -13.75 34.81
C GLN A 16 17.16 -12.62 35.06
N SER A 17 18.46 -12.93 35.09
CA SER A 17 19.52 -11.93 35.18
C SER A 17 19.53 -11.00 33.95
N ARG A 18 19.42 -11.56 32.75
CA ARG A 18 19.33 -10.78 31.50
C ARG A 18 18.04 -9.97 31.44
N ARG A 19 16.91 -10.52 31.91
CA ARG A 19 15.63 -9.83 32.01
C ARG A 19 15.70 -8.59 32.88
N ALA A 20 16.35 -8.69 34.05
CA ALA A 20 16.53 -7.55 34.95
C ALA A 20 17.35 -6.41 34.32
N GLN A 21 18.21 -6.72 33.35
CA GLN A 21 19.05 -5.75 32.65
C GLN A 21 18.44 -5.25 31.33
N ASN A 22 17.43 -5.94 30.80
CA ASN A 22 16.89 -5.69 29.47
C ASN A 22 15.36 -5.65 29.45
N ASN A 23 14.81 -4.44 29.35
CA ASN A 23 13.37 -4.18 29.29
C ASN A 23 12.65 -4.82 28.09
N ALA A 24 13.39 -5.29 27.07
CA ALA A 24 12.81 -6.02 25.94
C ALA A 24 12.34 -7.43 26.32
N ILE A 25 12.90 -8.03 27.38
CA ILE A 25 12.48 -9.33 27.89
C ILE A 25 11.36 -9.09 28.89
N ARG A 26 10.10 -9.28 28.46
CA ARG A 26 8.93 -8.90 29.29
C ARG A 26 8.52 -9.98 30.29
N TYR A 27 8.44 -11.23 29.85
CA TYR A 27 7.86 -12.32 30.63
C TYR A 27 8.85 -12.87 31.65
N ALA A 28 8.38 -13.11 32.87
CA ALA A 28 9.14 -13.79 33.92
C ALA A 28 9.08 -15.32 33.74
N LYS A 29 9.86 -16.06 34.51
CA LYS A 29 9.85 -17.55 34.49
C LYS A 29 8.44 -18.07 34.71
N GLU A 30 7.75 -17.51 35.69
CA GLU A 30 6.41 -17.92 36.13
C GLU A 30 5.38 -17.74 35.01
N ASP A 31 5.48 -16.67 34.22
CA ASP A 31 4.60 -16.39 33.09
C ASP A 31 4.77 -17.40 31.93
N LEU A 32 5.94 -18.04 31.87
CA LEU A 32 6.35 -18.91 30.77
C LEU A 32 6.28 -20.39 31.14
N THR A 33 6.45 -20.76 32.40
CA THR A 33 6.46 -22.18 32.83
C THR A 33 5.14 -22.89 32.55
N ASP A 34 4.02 -22.17 32.69
CA ASP A 34 2.67 -22.72 32.47
C ASP A 34 2.28 -22.76 30.98
N LYS A 35 3.13 -22.22 30.10
CA LYS A 35 2.88 -22.21 28.66
C LYS A 35 3.35 -23.51 28.03
N ASN A 36 2.75 -23.84 26.90
CA ASN A 36 3.24 -24.92 26.06
C ASN A 36 4.61 -24.57 25.48
N CYS A 37 5.37 -25.62 25.17
CA CYS A 37 6.64 -25.50 24.49
C CYS A 37 6.44 -25.33 22.98
N PHE A 38 7.44 -24.74 22.30
CA PHE A 38 7.37 -24.49 20.86
C PHE A 38 7.08 -25.75 20.04
N ASP A 39 7.64 -26.91 20.38
CA ASP A 39 7.41 -28.18 19.68
C ASP A 39 5.95 -28.67 19.73
N VAL A 40 5.22 -28.30 20.79
CA VAL A 40 3.80 -28.64 20.94
C VAL A 40 2.95 -27.70 20.07
N GLU A 41 3.19 -26.40 20.20
CA GLU A 41 2.46 -25.37 19.44
C GLU A 41 2.71 -25.45 17.92
N TRP A 42 3.95 -25.77 17.54
CA TRP A 42 4.36 -25.88 16.14
C TRP A 42 3.53 -26.91 15.36
N LYS A 43 3.11 -28.01 15.99
CA LYS A 43 2.28 -29.03 15.33
C LYS A 43 0.95 -28.47 14.82
N GLY A 44 0.33 -27.57 15.60
CA GLY A 44 -0.90 -26.90 15.19
C GLY A 44 -0.68 -25.96 14.01
N ILE A 45 0.42 -25.19 14.06
CA ILE A 45 0.83 -24.30 12.97
C ILE A 45 1.17 -25.09 11.70
N GLU A 46 1.91 -26.19 11.82
CA GLU A 46 2.27 -27.06 10.70
C GLU A 46 1.02 -27.64 10.03
N LEU A 47 0.08 -28.19 10.79
CA LEU A 47 -1.19 -28.69 10.25
C LEU A 47 -2.00 -27.59 9.55
N PHE A 48 -2.07 -26.39 10.14
CA PHE A 48 -2.72 -25.26 9.50
C PHE A 48 -2.06 -24.91 8.16
N LEU A 49 -0.73 -24.77 8.14
CA LEU A 49 0.03 -24.43 6.95
C LEU A 49 -0.09 -25.52 5.87
N GLN A 50 -0.17 -26.80 6.24
CA GLN A 50 -0.36 -27.91 5.29
C GLN A 50 -1.72 -27.85 4.57
N ASN A 51 -2.77 -27.40 5.25
CA ASN A 51 -4.13 -27.33 4.70
C ASN A 51 -4.40 -26.08 3.86
N LEU A 52 -3.49 -25.10 3.84
CA LEU A 52 -3.62 -23.93 2.98
C LEU A 52 -3.34 -24.27 1.50
N PRO A 53 -4.05 -23.62 0.56
CA PRO A 53 -3.76 -23.75 -0.87
C PRO A 53 -2.29 -23.49 -1.19
N LYS A 54 -1.75 -24.24 -2.15
CA LYS A 54 -0.37 -24.10 -2.63
C LYS A 54 -0.35 -23.39 -3.99
N PRO A 55 0.67 -22.57 -4.29
CA PRO A 55 1.82 -22.23 -3.44
C PRO A 55 1.47 -21.29 -2.28
N LEU A 56 2.17 -21.43 -1.14
CA LEU A 56 1.99 -20.63 0.07
C LEU A 56 3.15 -19.66 0.25
N CYS A 57 2.88 -18.40 0.60
CA CYS A 57 3.92 -17.41 0.91
C CYS A 57 3.73 -16.81 2.32
N ILE A 58 4.76 -16.91 3.16
CA ILE A 58 4.84 -16.24 4.46
C ILE A 58 5.46 -14.85 4.28
N LEU A 59 4.80 -13.85 4.86
CA LEU A 59 5.26 -12.47 4.86
C LEU A 59 5.67 -12.06 6.27
N ALA A 60 6.79 -11.36 6.39
CA ALA A 60 7.14 -10.68 7.62
C ALA A 60 7.84 -9.35 7.30
N HIS A 61 7.55 -8.32 8.08
CA HIS A 61 8.14 -7.01 7.89
C HIS A 61 9.49 -6.93 8.58
N ASN A 62 10.57 -6.79 7.78
CA ASN A 62 11.95 -6.92 8.27
C ASN A 62 12.22 -8.31 8.89
N GLY A 63 11.52 -9.33 8.39
CA GLY A 63 11.57 -10.69 8.90
C GLY A 63 12.96 -11.33 8.81
N ILE A 64 13.77 -10.99 7.80
CA ILE A 64 15.14 -11.52 7.66
C ILE A 64 15.99 -11.16 8.88
N LYS A 65 15.76 -9.97 9.45
CA LYS A 65 16.50 -9.49 10.62
C LYS A 65 15.90 -10.00 11.94
N TYR A 66 14.61 -10.29 11.96
CA TYR A 66 13.86 -10.58 13.19
C TYR A 66 13.14 -11.94 13.08
N ASP A 67 11.88 -11.95 12.65
CA ASP A 67 10.95 -13.08 12.81
C ASP A 67 11.47 -14.38 12.20
N PHE A 68 12.06 -14.32 11.01
CA PHE A 68 12.57 -15.52 10.33
C PHE A 68 13.78 -16.11 11.04
N GLN A 69 14.61 -15.30 11.71
CA GLN A 69 15.73 -15.82 12.51
C GLN A 69 15.24 -16.57 13.74
N VAL A 70 14.24 -16.01 14.42
CA VAL A 70 13.63 -16.64 15.60
C VAL A 70 12.94 -17.94 15.19
N LEU A 71 12.16 -17.91 14.11
CA LEU A 71 11.51 -19.10 13.56
C LEU A 71 12.55 -20.17 13.16
N TYR A 72 13.63 -19.78 12.47
CA TYR A 72 14.71 -20.68 12.10
C TYR A 72 15.37 -21.33 13.32
N ALA A 73 15.69 -20.54 14.34
CA ALA A 73 16.32 -21.03 15.57
C ALA A 73 15.43 -22.04 16.30
N GLU A 74 14.13 -21.75 16.43
CA GLU A 74 13.20 -22.67 17.08
C GLU A 74 12.97 -23.96 16.27
N LEU A 75 12.82 -23.86 14.94
CA LEU A 75 12.71 -25.03 14.07
C LEU A 75 13.97 -25.90 14.11
N ARG A 76 15.15 -25.27 14.17
CA ARG A 76 16.43 -25.98 14.35
C ARG A 76 16.46 -26.72 15.68
N ARG A 77 16.02 -26.07 16.76
CA ARG A 77 16.00 -26.64 18.12
C ARG A 77 15.15 -27.91 18.21
N ILE A 78 14.07 -27.97 17.44
CA ILE A 78 13.16 -29.12 17.40
C ILE A 78 13.44 -30.08 16.23
N ASN A 79 14.55 -29.89 15.50
CA ASN A 79 14.95 -30.70 14.33
C ASN A 79 13.91 -30.75 13.19
N GLN A 80 13.16 -29.67 12.97
CA GLN A 80 12.10 -29.58 11.95
C GLN A 80 12.48 -28.77 10.70
N LEU A 81 13.73 -28.32 10.57
CA LEU A 81 14.20 -27.58 9.38
C LEU A 81 14.05 -28.38 8.07
N ASN A 82 14.15 -29.71 8.16
CA ASN A 82 14.02 -30.62 7.02
C ASN A 82 12.61 -31.22 6.91
N SER A 83 11.60 -30.64 7.58
CA SER A 83 10.21 -31.07 7.43
C SER A 83 9.78 -30.99 5.96
N SER A 84 8.94 -31.93 5.53
CA SER A 84 8.33 -31.92 4.20
C SER A 84 7.56 -30.62 3.93
N LEU A 85 7.10 -29.93 4.98
CA LEU A 85 6.48 -28.62 4.88
C LEU A 85 7.38 -27.61 4.14
N PHE A 86 8.67 -27.52 4.50
CA PHE A 86 9.62 -26.58 3.88
C PHE A 86 10.17 -27.08 2.54
N SER A 87 9.96 -28.36 2.23
CA SER A 87 10.23 -28.95 0.92
C SER A 87 9.07 -28.74 -0.07
N SER A 88 7.86 -28.47 0.44
CA SER A 88 6.68 -28.11 -0.35
C SER A 88 6.74 -26.66 -0.82
N GLU A 89 5.83 -26.24 -1.71
CA GLU A 89 5.73 -24.90 -2.33
C GLU A 89 5.47 -23.77 -1.32
N MET A 90 6.40 -23.57 -0.38
CA MET A 90 6.37 -22.61 0.71
C MET A 90 7.49 -21.60 0.51
N TYR A 91 7.10 -20.33 0.43
CA TYR A 91 7.98 -19.22 0.14
C TYR A 91 7.90 -18.16 1.22
N PHE A 92 8.90 -17.29 1.25
CA PHE A 92 9.09 -16.25 2.24
C PHE A 92 9.44 -14.94 1.54
N VAL A 93 8.88 -13.85 2.04
CA VAL A 93 9.19 -12.49 1.58
C VAL A 93 9.39 -11.58 2.78
N ASP A 94 10.51 -10.87 2.75
CA ASP A 94 10.75 -9.73 3.64
C ASP A 94 10.07 -8.50 3.05
N THR A 95 9.01 -8.03 3.71
CA THR A 95 8.22 -6.93 3.16
C THR A 95 8.92 -5.58 3.27
N TYR A 96 9.88 -5.41 4.21
CA TYR A 96 10.68 -4.18 4.29
C TYR A 96 11.55 -4.03 3.04
N ALA A 97 12.30 -5.09 2.69
CA ALA A 97 13.14 -5.09 1.49
C ALA A 97 12.30 -4.96 0.22
N MET A 98 11.13 -5.61 0.19
CA MET A 98 10.17 -5.52 -0.92
C MET A 98 9.68 -4.09 -1.15
N PHE A 99 9.14 -3.41 -0.13
CA PHE A 99 8.61 -2.05 -0.28
C PHE A 99 9.70 -1.08 -0.73
N MET A 100 10.89 -1.18 -0.14
CA MET A 100 12.07 -0.42 -0.55
C MET A 100 12.41 -0.63 -2.04
N SER A 101 12.43 -1.89 -2.49
CA SER A 101 12.76 -2.25 -3.87
C SER A 101 11.71 -1.74 -4.87
N MET A 102 10.42 -1.96 -4.57
CA MET A 102 9.32 -1.50 -5.41
C MET A 102 9.30 0.02 -5.58
N GLU A 103 9.52 0.77 -4.50
CA GLU A 103 9.56 2.24 -4.57
C GLU A 103 10.80 2.78 -5.26
N LYS A 104 11.98 2.17 -5.06
CA LYS A 104 13.18 2.51 -5.84
C LYS A 104 12.95 2.31 -7.33
N LYS A 105 12.37 1.17 -7.71
CA LYS A 105 12.00 0.90 -9.09
C LYS A 105 11.03 1.97 -9.62
N PHE A 106 10.00 2.30 -8.85
CA PHE A 106 9.02 3.31 -9.25
C PHE A 106 9.64 4.70 -9.42
N HIS A 107 10.51 5.14 -8.50
CA HIS A 107 11.24 6.41 -8.63
C HIS A 107 12.13 6.43 -9.86
N ASN A 108 12.79 5.30 -10.17
CA ASN A 108 13.59 5.16 -11.39
C ASN A 108 12.72 5.23 -12.65
N ASP A 109 11.57 4.54 -12.67
CA ASP A 109 10.64 4.58 -13.80
C ASP A 109 10.12 6.02 -14.04
N LEU A 110 9.82 6.77 -12.97
CA LEU A 110 9.42 8.18 -13.05
C LEU A 110 10.53 9.09 -13.56
N ARG A 111 11.76 8.89 -13.08
CA ARG A 111 12.94 9.61 -13.55
C ARG A 111 13.09 9.45 -15.06
N MET A 112 13.10 8.21 -15.53
CA MET A 112 13.21 7.89 -16.96
C MET A 112 12.07 8.56 -17.72
N LEU A 113 10.83 8.41 -17.26
CA LEU A 113 9.67 9.01 -17.94
C LEU A 113 9.81 10.54 -18.09
N VAL A 114 10.24 11.25 -17.05
CA VAL A 114 10.40 12.72 -17.09
C VAL A 114 11.57 13.14 -17.97
N GLU A 115 12.68 12.40 -17.97
CA GLU A 115 13.85 12.68 -18.80
C GLU A 115 13.59 12.47 -20.30
N PHE A 116 12.71 11.53 -20.68
CA PHE A 116 12.37 11.26 -22.09
C PHE A 116 11.21 12.09 -22.64
N ILE A 117 10.54 12.90 -21.81
CA ILE A 117 9.44 13.76 -22.27
C ILE A 117 10.01 15.04 -22.90
N ASP A 118 9.59 15.32 -24.13
CA ASP A 118 9.75 16.64 -24.75
C ASP A 118 8.69 17.61 -24.19
N TRP A 119 9.05 18.30 -23.12
CA TRP A 119 8.18 19.25 -22.42
C TRP A 119 7.80 20.45 -23.28
N LYS A 120 8.66 20.88 -24.19
CA LYS A 120 8.41 22.00 -25.12
C LYS A 120 7.32 21.64 -26.12
N ARG A 121 7.34 20.41 -26.64
CA ARG A 121 6.28 19.88 -27.51
C ARG A 121 4.95 19.67 -26.78
N LEU A 122 4.97 19.37 -25.48
CA LEU A 122 3.73 19.22 -24.70
C LEU A 122 3.09 20.58 -24.37
N LEU A 123 3.88 21.57 -23.98
CA LEU A 123 3.39 22.92 -23.65
C LEU A 123 2.81 23.61 -24.89
N SER A 124 3.47 23.49 -26.05
CA SER A 124 2.97 24.06 -27.32
C SER A 124 1.63 23.48 -27.79
N LYS A 125 1.30 22.22 -27.44
CA LYS A 125 -0.01 21.62 -27.76
C LYS A 125 -1.14 22.02 -26.81
N ALA A 126 -0.80 22.41 -25.58
CA ALA A 126 -1.77 22.91 -24.60
C ALA A 126 -2.24 24.35 -24.92
N GLU A 127 -1.49 25.07 -25.74
CA GLU A 127 -1.76 26.47 -26.11
C GLU A 127 -2.67 26.62 -27.36
N THR A 128 -2.96 25.56 -28.11
CA THR A 128 -3.83 25.62 -29.29
C THR A 128 -5.30 25.35 -28.93
N PRO A 129 -6.22 26.34 -29.05
CA PRO A 129 -7.64 26.09 -28.88
C PRO A 129 -8.19 25.29 -30.06
N ILE A 130 -8.90 24.20 -29.77
CA ILE A 130 -9.71 23.48 -30.74
C ILE A 130 -10.90 24.39 -31.11
N TYR A 131 -10.83 25.06 -32.26
CA TYR A 131 -12.01 25.64 -32.89
C TYR A 131 -12.59 24.59 -33.85
N GLU A 132 -13.59 23.84 -33.40
CA GLU A 132 -14.53 23.19 -34.32
C GLU A 132 -15.37 24.28 -34.99
N GLN A 133 -15.14 24.51 -36.30
CA GLN A 133 -16.00 25.35 -37.10
C GLN A 133 -17.32 24.61 -37.38
N GLN A 134 -18.32 24.85 -36.54
CA GLN A 134 -19.72 24.72 -36.97
C GLN A 134 -20.09 26.01 -37.71
N SER A 135 -20.23 25.91 -39.04
CA SER A 135 -20.80 26.96 -39.87
C SER A 135 -22.29 27.13 -39.52
N ILE A 136 -22.59 28.19 -38.77
CA ILE A 136 -23.94 28.72 -38.60
C ILE A 136 -24.26 29.55 -39.84
N SER A 137 -25.22 29.11 -40.65
CA SER A 137 -26.02 29.99 -41.49
C SER A 137 -27.43 30.10 -40.89
N SER A 138 -27.87 31.33 -40.70
CA SER A 138 -29.23 31.75 -40.30
C SER A 138 -29.63 32.91 -41.23
N PRO A 139 -30.87 33.41 -41.27
CA PRO A 139 -32.17 32.83 -40.89
C PRO A 139 -33.21 33.00 -42.01
N ASN A 140 -34.37 32.34 -41.92
CA ASN A 140 -35.58 32.96 -42.47
C ASN A 140 -36.82 32.62 -41.64
N LYS A 141 -37.52 33.69 -41.24
CA LYS A 141 -38.81 33.67 -40.54
C LYS A 141 -39.92 33.43 -41.55
N GLN A 142 -40.93 32.64 -41.17
CA GLN A 142 -42.34 32.96 -41.42
C GLN A 142 -43.24 32.16 -40.47
N ASN A 143 -44.23 32.86 -39.92
CA ASN A 143 -45.24 32.39 -38.98
C ASN A 143 -46.32 31.55 -39.69
N THR A 144 -46.86 30.52 -39.03
CA THR A 144 -48.32 30.32 -38.89
C THR A 144 -48.66 29.24 -37.85
N SER A 145 -49.63 29.56 -37.00
CA SER A 145 -50.33 28.72 -36.02
C SER A 145 -51.41 27.86 -36.67
N VAL A 146 -51.61 26.60 -36.26
CA VAL A 146 -52.93 25.91 -36.10
C VAL A 146 -52.77 24.74 -35.10
N ASN A 147 -53.80 24.52 -34.29
CA ASN A 147 -53.99 23.51 -33.24
C ASN A 147 -54.21 22.06 -33.75
N GLU A 148 -54.26 21.16 -32.74
CA GLU A 148 -55.05 19.91 -32.64
C GLU A 148 -54.35 18.55 -32.91
N ASP A 149 -54.09 17.89 -31.78
CA ASP A 149 -54.54 16.55 -31.36
C ASP A 149 -53.97 15.23 -31.94
N ASN A 150 -53.53 14.44 -30.93
CA ASN A 150 -53.58 12.99 -30.72
C ASN A 150 -52.42 12.05 -31.11
N ASP A 151 -51.86 11.50 -30.02
CA ASP A 151 -51.59 10.08 -29.70
C ASP A 151 -50.47 9.28 -30.37
N HIS A 152 -49.49 8.94 -29.52
CA HIS A 152 -48.99 7.59 -29.15
C HIS A 152 -47.48 7.68 -28.83
N GLU A 153 -46.86 7.00 -27.86
CA GLU A 153 -47.23 6.10 -26.77
C GLU A 153 -45.88 5.86 -26.04
N LYS A 154 -45.74 6.10 -24.73
CA LYS A 154 -44.70 5.45 -23.93
C LYS A 154 -45.22 5.20 -22.51
N ARG A 155 -45.38 3.91 -22.24
CA ARG A 155 -45.99 3.31 -21.05
C ARG A 155 -45.04 3.39 -19.86
N ASP A 156 -45.65 3.70 -18.72
CA ASP A 156 -45.09 3.65 -17.39
C ASP A 156 -45.77 2.52 -16.58
N ILE A 157 -44.95 1.84 -15.78
CA ILE A 157 -45.22 1.22 -14.47
C ILE A 157 -45.97 -0.15 -14.39
N TYR A 158 -45.41 -1.10 -13.61
CA TYR A 158 -45.94 -1.77 -12.39
C TYR A 158 -45.04 -3.00 -12.05
N ILE A 159 -44.20 -2.93 -11.01
CA ILE A 159 -44.40 -3.41 -9.62
C ILE A 159 -44.86 -4.88 -9.50
N ILE A 160 -44.03 -5.73 -8.88
CA ILE A 160 -44.48 -6.78 -7.95
C ILE A 160 -43.61 -6.73 -6.68
N LYS A 161 -44.30 -6.62 -5.53
CA LYS A 161 -43.80 -6.77 -4.15
C LYS A 161 -43.98 -8.22 -3.68
N SER A 162 -43.02 -8.75 -2.91
CA SER A 162 -43.16 -9.64 -1.73
C SER A 162 -41.81 -10.33 -1.45
N GLY A 163 -41.20 -10.44 -0.27
CA GLY A 163 -41.48 -10.02 1.12
C GLY A 163 -40.45 -10.69 2.05
N ILE A 164 -39.86 -9.92 2.99
CA ILE A 164 -39.54 -10.24 4.43
C ILE A 164 -38.66 -11.50 4.71
N ARG A 165 -37.49 -11.52 5.41
CA ARG A 165 -37.08 -10.87 6.68
C ARG A 165 -35.55 -11.03 6.97
N SER A 166 -34.96 -10.02 7.64
CA SER A 166 -33.87 -9.97 8.67
C SER A 166 -32.58 -10.80 8.46
N TYR A 167 -31.36 -10.26 8.63
CA TYR A 167 -30.83 -9.63 9.85
C TYR A 167 -29.88 -8.45 9.58
N GLN A 168 -29.83 -7.52 10.53
CA GLN A 168 -29.16 -6.22 10.51
C GLN A 168 -27.66 -6.31 10.85
N TYR A 169 -26.83 -5.60 10.09
CA TYR A 169 -25.64 -4.90 10.58
C TYR A 169 -25.64 -3.50 9.96
N GLU A 170 -25.55 -2.48 10.82
CA GLU A 170 -25.68 -1.07 10.47
C GLU A 170 -24.46 -0.58 9.68
N HIS A 171 -24.72 -0.20 8.42
CA HIS A 171 -23.84 0.68 7.65
C HIS A 171 -24.13 2.13 8.04
N ASP A 172 -23.32 2.68 8.93
CA ASP A 172 -23.32 4.12 9.17
C ASP A 172 -22.24 4.83 8.34
N LYS A 173 -22.74 5.49 7.29
CA LYS A 173 -22.44 6.86 6.89
C LYS A 173 -20.96 7.26 6.82
N PHE A 174 -20.44 7.26 5.59
CA PHE A 174 -19.32 8.14 5.21
C PHE A 174 -19.76 9.61 5.31
N PRO A 175 -19.16 10.43 6.19
CA PRO A 175 -19.19 11.86 6.00
C PRO A 175 -18.07 12.22 5.03
N ILE A 176 -18.42 12.62 3.81
CA ILE A 176 -17.51 13.38 2.95
C ILE A 176 -17.33 14.74 3.62
N SER A 177 -16.37 14.87 4.53
CA SER A 177 -15.95 16.16 5.05
C SER A 177 -15.13 16.85 3.96
N THR A 178 -15.79 17.78 3.27
CA THR A 178 -15.16 18.71 2.35
C THR A 178 -14.13 19.52 3.12
N ILE A 179 -12.82 19.25 2.90
CA ILE A 179 -11.76 20.09 3.45
C ILE A 179 -11.87 21.46 2.78
N LYS A 180 -12.41 22.43 3.51
CA LYS A 180 -12.36 23.85 3.14
C LYS A 180 -10.91 24.32 3.25
N LEU A 181 -10.20 24.36 2.13
CA LEU A 181 -8.96 25.12 1.98
C LEU A 181 -9.26 26.61 2.23
N ARG A 182 -8.85 27.12 3.38
CA ARG A 182 -8.83 28.57 3.66
C ARG A 182 -7.74 29.20 2.81
N TYR A 183 -8.12 29.84 1.71
CA TYR A 183 -7.27 30.80 1.04
C TYR A 183 -7.34 32.13 1.79
N SER A 184 -6.24 32.56 2.41
CA SER A 184 -6.09 33.96 2.79
C SER A 184 -5.90 34.79 1.52
N CYS A 185 -6.63 35.90 1.45
CA CYS A 185 -6.52 36.88 0.39
C CYS A 185 -5.34 37.79 0.69
N GLU A 186 -4.38 37.91 -0.23
CA GLU A 186 -3.71 39.20 -0.44
C GLU A 186 -3.12 39.37 -1.84
N LYS A 187 -3.43 40.56 -2.39
CA LYS A 187 -2.97 41.25 -3.60
C LYS A 187 -3.40 40.69 -4.97
N ARG A 188 -4.35 41.42 -5.58
CA ARG A 188 -4.76 41.33 -6.99
C ARG A 188 -3.56 41.56 -7.91
N GLU A 189 -3.00 40.48 -8.44
CA GLU A 189 -2.16 40.56 -9.63
C GLU A 189 -3.04 40.78 -10.88
N LYS A 190 -2.55 41.65 -11.77
CA LYS A 190 -3.20 41.97 -13.05
C LYS A 190 -3.43 40.65 -13.81
N ARG A 191 -4.69 40.35 -14.13
CA ARG A 191 -5.08 39.13 -14.86
C ARG A 191 -4.32 39.06 -16.19
N LYS A 192 -3.34 38.15 -16.29
CA LYS A 192 -2.81 37.71 -17.58
C LYS A 192 -3.92 36.93 -18.28
N LEU A 193 -4.21 37.26 -19.54
CA LEU A 193 -5.32 36.65 -20.30
C LEU A 193 -5.14 35.14 -20.52
N PHE A 194 -3.93 34.63 -20.33
CA PHE A 194 -3.62 33.20 -20.31
C PHE A 194 -2.79 32.91 -19.05
N PRO A 195 -3.24 32.05 -18.12
CA PRO A 195 -2.36 31.54 -17.09
C PRO A 195 -1.27 30.73 -17.80
N ASN A 196 0.01 30.99 -17.51
CA ASN A 196 1.07 30.03 -17.81
C ASN A 196 0.62 28.72 -17.17
N VAL A 197 0.20 27.75 -17.98
CA VAL A 197 -0.29 26.48 -17.45
C VAL A 197 0.94 25.69 -17.04
N ASP A 198 1.42 25.97 -15.82
CA ASP A 198 2.46 25.20 -15.17
C ASP A 198 1.88 23.82 -14.80
N ILE A 199 1.85 22.92 -15.78
CA ILE A 199 1.31 21.57 -15.59
C ILE A 199 2.42 20.68 -15.04
N HIS A 200 2.29 20.33 -13.77
CA HIS A 200 3.18 19.41 -13.06
C HIS A 200 3.18 18.00 -13.70
N PRO A 201 4.31 17.27 -13.77
CA PRO A 201 4.39 15.95 -14.41
C PRO A 201 3.35 14.95 -13.92
N LEU A 202 3.10 14.93 -12.60
CA LEU A 202 2.06 14.07 -12.00
C LEU A 202 0.65 14.27 -12.59
N LYS A 203 0.33 15.42 -13.20
CA LYS A 203 -0.97 15.63 -13.86
C LYS A 203 -1.07 14.98 -15.24
N PHE A 204 0.05 14.67 -15.87
CA PHE A 204 0.11 14.03 -17.19
C PHE A 204 0.32 12.52 -17.12
N ILE A 205 1.03 12.07 -16.08
CA ILE A 205 1.23 10.65 -15.90
C ILE A 205 -0.13 10.05 -15.52
N ARG A 206 -0.52 8.95 -16.19
CA ARG A 206 -1.78 8.24 -15.94
C ARG A 206 -1.78 7.63 -14.55
N MET A 207 -2.07 8.44 -13.54
CA MET A 207 -2.08 8.01 -12.15
C MET A 207 -3.26 7.07 -11.89
N GLU A 208 -4.28 7.02 -12.75
CA GLU A 208 -5.43 6.13 -12.59
C GLU A 208 -5.00 4.67 -12.48
N SER A 209 -3.96 4.27 -13.22
CA SER A 209 -3.40 2.91 -13.20
C SER A 209 -2.47 2.66 -12.01
N TRP A 210 -2.14 3.67 -11.22
CA TRP A 210 -1.26 3.51 -10.07
C TRP A 210 -2.00 2.91 -8.88
N SER A 211 -1.29 2.04 -8.16
CA SER A 211 -1.71 1.56 -6.86
C SER A 211 -1.87 2.72 -5.87
N PRO A 212 -2.77 2.61 -4.88
CA PRO A 212 -2.92 3.62 -3.82
C PRO A 212 -1.58 4.03 -3.19
N ALA A 213 -0.69 3.05 -2.96
CA ALA A 213 0.62 3.33 -2.39
C ALA A 213 1.49 4.25 -3.25
N LYS A 214 1.54 4.00 -4.57
CA LYS A 214 2.26 4.87 -5.52
C LYS A 214 1.72 6.30 -5.53
N LYS A 215 0.40 6.47 -5.47
CA LYS A 215 -0.25 7.79 -5.46
C LYS A 215 0.08 8.60 -4.21
N ILE A 216 0.09 7.93 -3.05
CA ILE A 216 0.26 8.59 -1.75
C ILE A 216 1.73 8.87 -1.46
N ARG A 217 2.63 7.92 -1.77
CA ARG A 217 4.03 7.97 -1.31
C ARG A 217 4.96 8.70 -2.28
N ILE A 218 4.51 9.01 -3.50
CA ILE A 218 5.24 9.92 -4.38
C ILE A 218 5.07 11.37 -3.95
N ARG A 219 6.18 12.08 -3.77
CA ARG A 219 6.14 13.49 -3.35
C ARG A 219 6.29 14.41 -4.56
N SER A 220 5.51 15.49 -4.59
CA SER A 220 5.57 16.49 -5.66
C SER A 220 6.92 17.20 -5.73
N ASN A 221 7.61 17.35 -4.59
CA ASN A 221 8.94 17.98 -4.53
C ASN A 221 10.06 17.15 -5.18
N PHE A 222 9.80 15.91 -5.61
CA PHE A 222 10.73 15.15 -6.44
C PHE A 222 10.78 15.66 -7.88
N PHE A 223 9.91 16.59 -8.27
CA PHE A 223 9.92 17.22 -9.59
C PHE A 223 10.28 18.69 -9.44
N ARG A 224 11.25 19.16 -10.22
CA ARG A 224 11.71 20.55 -10.21
C ARG A 224 11.93 21.05 -11.62
N ARG A 225 11.92 22.38 -11.80
CA ARG A 225 12.31 22.99 -13.07
C ARG A 225 13.83 23.13 -13.15
N ASN A 226 14.39 22.80 -14.31
CA ASN A 226 15.79 23.08 -14.64
C ASN A 226 15.95 24.54 -15.13
N ALA A 227 17.17 24.94 -15.50
CA ALA A 227 17.46 26.29 -15.99
C ALA A 227 16.73 26.62 -17.30
N ASP A 228 16.45 25.62 -18.13
CA ASP A 228 15.71 25.74 -19.39
C ASP A 228 14.18 25.82 -19.19
N GLY A 229 13.73 25.69 -17.94
CA GLY A 229 12.31 25.67 -17.58
C GLY A 229 11.64 24.32 -17.77
N ASP A 230 12.34 23.27 -18.20
CA ASP A 230 11.80 21.91 -18.34
C ASP A 230 11.70 21.21 -16.98
N TRP A 231 10.76 20.28 -16.87
CA TRP A 231 10.62 19.45 -15.66
C TRP A 231 11.71 18.39 -15.61
N GLN A 232 12.30 18.23 -14.44
CA GLN A 232 13.29 17.20 -14.12
C GLN A 232 12.92 16.49 -12.83
N PHE A 233 13.20 15.19 -12.77
CA PHE A 233 13.11 14.41 -11.53
C PHE A 233 14.38 14.61 -10.68
N ASP A 234 14.23 15.12 -9.46
CA ASP A 234 15.31 15.34 -8.52
C ASP A 234 15.72 14.02 -7.85
N ASN A 235 16.72 13.37 -8.45
CA ASN A 235 17.24 12.11 -7.96
C ASN A 235 17.87 12.23 -6.56
N LEU A 236 18.43 13.39 -6.19
CA LEU A 236 19.05 13.57 -4.88
C LEU A 236 18.00 13.57 -3.77
N LEU A 237 16.92 14.33 -3.94
CA LEU A 237 15.79 14.33 -3.01
C LEU A 237 15.10 12.96 -2.95
N ALA A 238 14.92 12.31 -4.10
CA ALA A 238 14.35 10.97 -4.17
C ALA A 238 15.22 9.91 -3.47
N MET A 239 16.56 10.04 -3.51
CA MET A 239 17.46 9.16 -2.76
C MET A 239 17.43 9.45 -1.26
N GLN A 240 17.39 10.72 -0.87
CA GLN A 240 17.27 11.12 0.53
C GLN A 240 16.03 10.52 1.19
N TYR A 241 14.90 10.48 0.47
CA TYR A 241 13.68 9.83 0.92
C TYR A 241 13.89 8.40 1.43
N PHE A 242 14.68 7.57 0.74
CA PHE A 242 14.94 6.18 1.17
C PHE A 242 15.83 6.07 2.41
N HIS A 243 16.51 7.15 2.78
CA HIS A 243 17.34 7.26 3.98
C HIS A 243 16.66 8.02 5.12
N GLU A 244 15.45 8.55 4.89
CA GLU A 244 14.66 9.15 5.94
C GLU A 244 14.36 8.13 7.03
N LYS A 245 14.61 8.51 8.27
CA LYS A 245 14.38 7.62 9.41
C LYS A 245 12.91 7.20 9.43
N ASN A 246 12.69 5.89 9.58
CA ASN A 246 11.39 5.26 9.78
C ASN A 246 10.43 5.30 8.59
N VAL A 247 10.82 5.79 7.40
CA VAL A 247 9.91 5.91 6.24
C VAL A 247 9.32 4.56 5.78
N PHE A 248 10.03 3.47 6.02
CA PHE A 248 9.60 2.08 5.79
C PHE A 248 9.31 1.32 7.08
N ARG A 249 9.17 2.00 8.23
CA ARG A 249 8.70 1.34 9.44
C ARG A 249 7.21 1.02 9.25
N LEU A 250 6.78 -0.16 9.67
CA LEU A 250 5.39 -0.62 9.52
C LEU A 250 4.36 0.43 9.95
N GLU A 251 4.53 0.99 11.15
CA GLU A 251 3.70 2.06 11.71
C GLU A 251 3.59 3.29 10.80
N GLU A 252 4.72 3.76 10.27
CA GLU A 252 4.78 4.92 9.39
C GLU A 252 4.08 4.65 8.05
N MET A 253 4.36 3.48 7.46
CA MET A 253 3.76 3.07 6.19
C MET A 253 2.25 2.95 6.32
N TYR A 254 1.79 2.29 7.38
CA TYR A 254 0.37 2.14 7.66
C TYR A 254 -0.30 3.50 7.77
N ARG A 255 0.23 4.37 8.63
CA ARG A 255 -0.34 5.70 8.88
C ARG A 255 -0.42 6.55 7.62
N GLN A 256 0.61 6.52 6.77
CA GLN A 256 0.59 7.26 5.51
C GLN A 256 -0.48 6.73 4.55
N LEU A 257 -0.66 5.42 4.46
CA LEU A 257 -1.54 4.79 3.47
C LEU A 257 -3.01 4.77 3.89
N THR A 258 -3.29 4.66 5.19
CA THR A 258 -4.67 4.52 5.71
C THR A 258 -5.15 5.76 6.46
N SER A 259 -4.24 6.69 6.81
CA SER A 259 -4.51 7.81 7.73
C SER A 259 -5.02 7.37 9.10
N ARG A 260 -4.62 6.18 9.55
CA ARG A 260 -4.97 5.60 10.86
C ARG A 260 -3.71 5.19 11.62
N ASP A 261 -3.83 5.14 12.94
CA ASP A 261 -2.83 4.55 13.81
C ASP A 261 -3.28 3.16 14.25
N PHE A 262 -2.35 2.33 14.71
CA PHE A 262 -2.63 1.02 15.28
C PHE A 262 -1.68 0.73 16.45
N ASP A 263 -2.04 -0.22 17.30
CA ASP A 263 -1.19 -0.64 18.42
C ASP A 263 -0.13 -1.64 17.95
N ALA A 264 1.09 -1.14 17.72
CA ALA A 264 2.24 -1.95 17.31
C ALA A 264 2.83 -2.83 18.45
N HIS A 265 2.09 -3.05 19.54
CA HIS A 265 2.46 -3.98 20.61
C HIS A 265 1.85 -5.36 20.48
N HIS A 266 0.89 -5.54 19.56
CA HIS A 266 0.17 -6.79 19.36
C HIS A 266 0.45 -7.37 17.97
N ALA A 267 0.91 -8.62 17.94
CA ALA A 267 1.25 -9.31 16.69
C ALA A 267 0.07 -9.44 15.71
N GLN A 268 -1.17 -9.47 16.22
CA GLN A 268 -2.37 -9.47 15.38
C GLN A 268 -2.52 -8.14 14.63
N ASP A 269 -2.38 -7.02 15.34
CA ASP A 269 -2.52 -5.68 14.76
C ASP A 269 -1.38 -5.39 13.78
N ASP A 270 -0.15 -5.85 14.08
CA ASP A 270 0.98 -5.80 13.14
C ASP A 270 0.68 -6.58 11.85
N CYS A 271 0.10 -7.79 11.96
CA CYS A 271 -0.28 -8.61 10.80
C CYS A 271 -1.37 -7.92 9.96
N GLU A 272 -2.38 -7.36 10.61
CA GLU A 272 -3.47 -6.66 9.91
C GLU A 272 -2.97 -5.40 9.21
N ALA A 273 -2.15 -4.60 9.90
CA ALA A 273 -1.53 -3.41 9.32
C ALA A 273 -0.67 -3.77 8.10
N LEU A 274 0.15 -4.83 8.20
CA LEU A 274 0.96 -5.31 7.08
C LEU A 274 0.09 -5.75 5.89
N MET A 275 -1.01 -6.46 6.15
CA MET A 275 -1.94 -6.89 5.10
C MET A 275 -2.58 -5.69 4.38
N GLN A 276 -3.02 -4.68 5.12
CA GLN A 276 -3.59 -3.46 4.54
C GLN A 276 -2.56 -2.69 3.69
N ILE A 277 -1.30 -2.63 4.11
CA ILE A 277 -0.22 -2.05 3.31
C ILE A 277 -0.03 -2.85 2.02
N CYS A 278 0.05 -4.19 2.07
CA CYS A 278 0.17 -5.02 0.87
C CYS A 278 -1.00 -4.79 -0.11
N ILE A 279 -2.23 -4.68 0.39
CA ILE A 279 -3.41 -4.34 -0.41
C ILE A 279 -3.25 -2.97 -1.10
N ALA A 280 -2.68 -1.98 -0.41
CA ALA A 280 -2.45 -0.65 -0.97
C ALA A 280 -1.40 -0.64 -2.10
N TYR A 281 -0.44 -1.57 -2.13
CA TYR A 281 0.45 -1.77 -3.29
C TYR A 281 -0.21 -2.61 -4.40
N GLY A 282 -1.18 -3.46 -4.06
CA GLY A 282 -2.02 -4.17 -5.02
C GLY A 282 -1.24 -5.09 -5.96
N GLN A 283 -1.44 -4.93 -7.27
CA GLN A 283 -0.82 -5.81 -8.28
C GLN A 283 0.72 -5.73 -8.28
N ASP A 284 1.30 -4.58 -7.93
CA ASP A 284 2.75 -4.43 -7.83
C ASP A 284 3.33 -5.38 -6.77
N PHE A 285 2.63 -5.52 -5.64
CA PHE A 285 2.98 -6.44 -4.58
C PHE A 285 2.94 -7.89 -5.07
N LEU A 286 1.84 -8.32 -5.71
CA LEU A 286 1.72 -9.69 -6.24
C LEU A 286 2.83 -10.01 -7.24
N ASN A 287 3.05 -9.12 -8.21
CA ASN A 287 4.10 -9.27 -9.20
C ASN A 287 5.51 -9.34 -8.58
N TYR A 288 5.73 -8.64 -7.47
CA TYR A 288 7.00 -8.70 -6.75
C TYR A 288 7.17 -10.05 -6.07
N VAL A 289 6.15 -10.50 -5.32
CA VAL A 289 6.15 -11.77 -4.59
C VAL A 289 6.38 -12.93 -5.56
N ASP A 290 5.65 -12.99 -6.68
CA ASP A 290 5.78 -14.05 -7.68
C ASP A 290 7.21 -14.19 -8.24
N ARG A 291 7.97 -13.08 -8.27
CA ARG A 291 9.33 -13.04 -8.86
C ARG A 291 10.45 -13.20 -7.83
N HIS A 292 10.23 -12.83 -6.58
CA HIS A 292 11.31 -12.70 -5.58
C HIS A 292 11.08 -13.54 -4.32
N ALA A 293 9.90 -14.14 -4.16
CA ALA A 293 9.66 -15.02 -3.02
C ALA A 293 10.66 -16.16 -3.02
N SER A 294 11.28 -16.36 -1.86
CA SER A 294 12.41 -17.27 -1.70
C SER A 294 12.00 -18.42 -0.80
N ARG A 295 12.55 -19.61 -1.03
CA ARG A 295 12.34 -20.73 -0.09
C ARG A 295 13.00 -20.41 1.24
N PHE A 296 12.53 -21.06 2.31
CA PHE A 296 13.18 -20.96 3.61
C PHE A 296 14.65 -21.36 3.46
N PRO A 297 15.60 -20.57 3.97
CA PRO A 297 17.00 -20.95 3.88
C PRO A 297 17.21 -22.22 4.70
N VAL A 298 17.40 -23.35 4.03
CA VAL A 298 18.21 -24.42 4.59
C VAL A 298 19.62 -23.84 4.56
N LEU A 299 20.06 -23.22 5.67
CA LEU A 299 21.47 -22.89 5.81
C LEU A 299 22.20 -24.23 5.79
N ASN A 300 22.59 -24.68 4.61
CA ASN A 300 23.64 -25.68 4.48
C ASN A 300 24.86 -25.03 5.11
N CYS A 301 25.10 -25.34 6.38
CA CYS A 301 26.35 -25.00 7.03
C CYS A 301 27.47 -25.68 6.24
N THR A 302 28.16 -24.90 5.42
CA THR A 302 29.54 -25.17 5.00
C THR A 302 30.43 -24.19 5.70
#